data_AF-A0A543ASS6-F1
#
_entry.id   AF-A0A543ASS6-F1
#
_cell.length_a   1.000
_cell.length_b   1.000
_cell.length_c   1.000
_cell.angle_alpha   90.00
_cell.angle_beta   90.00
_cell.angle_gamma   90.00
#
_symmetry.space_group_name_H-M   'P 1'
#
loop_
_entity.id
_entity.type
_entity.pdbx_description
1 polymer ?
#
loop_
_entity_poly.entity_id
_entity_poly.type
_entity_poly.pdbx_seq_one_letter_code
_entity_poly.pdbx_strand_id
1 'polypeptide(L)' 'MRFTTPPRPHDLVSLFPELAEYARSAVRLHPRWGDPGIEQSSIGGPVRWPADEPWPTCDREHDD' A
#
# COMPACT_ATOMS: atom_id res chain seq x y z
N MET A 1 0.13 -20.01 -6.61
CA MET A 1 0.23 -18.82 -5.73
C MET A 1 -0.87 -18.86 -4.69
N ARG A 2 -0.57 -18.77 -3.39
CA ARG A 2 -1.58 -18.70 -2.31
C ARG A 2 -1.80 -17.24 -1.90
N PHE A 3 -3.02 -16.72 -2.05
CA PHE A 3 -3.36 -15.36 -1.59
C PHE A 3 -3.31 -15.30 -0.05
N THR A 4 -2.64 -14.29 0.50
CA THR A 4 -2.56 -14.04 1.95
C THR A 4 -3.68 -13.15 2.47
N THR A 5 -4.35 -12.44 1.56
CA THR A 5 -5.49 -11.57 1.89
C THR A 5 -6.78 -12.32 1.58
N PRO A 6 -7.75 -12.40 2.53
CA PRO A 6 -9.05 -13.05 2.31
C PRO A 6 -9.80 -12.50 1.09
N PRO A 7 -10.79 -13.25 0.53
CA PRO A 7 -11.70 -12.69 -0.46
C PRO A 7 -12.43 -11.46 0.09
N ARG A 8 -12.92 -10.61 -0.80
CA ARG A 8 -13.68 -9.42 -0.42
C ARG A 8 -14.90 -9.86 0.41
N PRO A 9 -15.05 -9.44 1.68
CA PRO A 9 -16.10 -9.95 2.56
C PRO A 9 -17.48 -9.38 2.22
N HIS A 10 -17.53 -8.20 1.59
CA HIS A 10 -18.78 -7.51 1.25
C HIS A 10 -18.77 -7.03 -0.18
N ASP A 11 -19.93 -7.12 -0.83
CA ASP A 11 -20.19 -6.38 -2.06
C ASP A 11 -20.71 -4.98 -1.73
N LEU A 12 -19.79 -4.01 -1.64
CA LEU A 12 -20.11 -2.66 -1.21
C LEU A 12 -21.06 -1.92 -2.17
N VAL A 13 -21.05 -2.24 -3.47
CA VAL A 13 -21.93 -1.58 -4.44
C VAL A 13 -23.36 -2.11 -4.32
N SER A 14 -23.54 -3.39 -3.97
CA SER A 14 -24.87 -3.93 -3.65
C SER A 14 -25.45 -3.31 -2.36
N LEU A 15 -24.60 -2.99 -1.38
CA LEU A 15 -25.03 -2.38 -0.12
C LEU A 15 -25.25 -0.86 -0.24
N PHE A 16 -24.48 -0.18 -1.09
CA PHE A 16 -24.49 1.26 -1.27
C PHE A 16 -24.40 1.59 -2.77
N PRO A 17 -25.53 1.56 -3.50
CA PRO A 17 -25.55 1.75 -4.95
C PRO A 17 -24.96 3.09 -5.41
N GLU A 18 -25.05 4.12 -4.59
CA GLU A 18 -24.51 5.46 -4.83
C GLU A 18 -22.98 5.44 -4.97
N LEU A 19 -22.29 4.43 -4.43
CA LEU A 19 -20.83 4.30 -4.56
C LEU A 19 -20.37 3.87 -5.96
N ALA A 20 -21.27 3.39 -6.82
CA ALA A 20 -20.91 2.86 -8.13
C ALA A 20 -20.15 3.87 -9.00
N GLU A 21 -20.49 5.16 -8.95
CA GLU A 21 -19.83 6.20 -9.75
C GLU A 21 -18.37 6.47 -9.35
N TYR A 22 -18.03 6.17 -8.09
CA TYR A 22 -16.68 6.39 -7.53
C TYR A 22 -15.77 5.18 -7.73
N ALA A 23 -16.26 4.07 -8.29
CA ALA A 23 -15.47 2.87 -8.50
C ALA A 23 -14.25 3.15 -9.40
N ARG A 24 -13.09 2.61 -9.00
CA ARG A 24 -11.83 2.68 -9.76
C ARG A 24 -11.14 1.31 -9.76
N SER A 25 -10.47 1.00 -10.87
CA SER A 25 -9.60 -0.18 -10.95
C SER A 25 -8.38 -0.01 -10.03
N ALA A 26 -8.08 -1.03 -9.24
CA ALA A 26 -6.95 -1.02 -8.31
C ALA A 26 -6.30 -2.41 -8.22
N VAL A 27 -5.00 -2.43 -7.88
CA VAL A 27 -4.24 -3.67 -7.65
C VAL A 27 -4.38 -4.08 -6.18
N ARG A 28 -4.82 -5.32 -5.93
CA ARG A 28 -4.84 -5.88 -4.57
C ARG A 28 -3.51 -6.54 -4.26
N LEU A 29 -2.75 -5.96 -3.34
CA LEU A 29 -1.50 -6.52 -2.87
C LEU A 29 -1.76 -7.71 -1.93
N HIS A 30 -0.88 -8.72 -2.05
CA HIS A 30 -0.88 -9.93 -1.23
C HIS A 30 0.52 -10.12 -0.61
N PRO A 31 0.94 -9.20 0.26
CA PRO A 31 2.29 -9.22 0.83
C PRO A 31 2.50 -10.51 1.63
N ARG A 32 3.77 -10.92 1.69
CA ARG A 32 4.27 -12.01 2.52
C ARG A 32 5.48 -11.49 3.28
N TRP A 33 5.70 -12.03 4.47
CA TRP A 33 6.96 -11.85 5.17
C TRP A 33 8.12 -12.30 4.28
N GLY A 34 9.20 -11.54 4.30
CA GLY A 34 10.40 -11.78 3.51
C GLY A 34 11.44 -10.70 3.79
N ASP A 35 12.59 -10.82 3.13
CA ASP A 35 13.71 -9.88 3.20
C ASP A 35 13.97 -9.30 1.79
N PRO A 36 13.14 -8.33 1.35
CA PRO A 36 13.24 -7.79 0.00
C PRO A 36 14.47 -6.88 -0.14
N GLY A 37 15.16 -7.00 -1.28
CA GLY A 37 16.22 -6.07 -1.65
C GLY A 37 15.68 -4.74 -2.21
N ILE A 38 16.56 -3.74 -2.34
CA ILE A 38 16.20 -2.37 -2.76
C ILE A 38 15.53 -2.26 -4.15
N GLU A 39 15.73 -3.23 -5.04
CA GLU A 39 15.14 -3.26 -6.39
C GLU A 39 13.78 -3.98 -6.43
N GLN A 40 13.33 -4.53 -5.30
CA GLN A 40 12.08 -5.29 -5.23
C GLN A 40 10.95 -4.43 -4.66
N SER A 41 9.75 -4.55 -5.22
CA SER A 41 8.57 -3.92 -4.63
C SER A 41 8.24 -4.54 -3.27
N SER A 42 8.28 -3.74 -2.21
CA SER A 42 8.02 -4.15 -0.84
C SER A 42 7.11 -3.16 -0.11
N ILE A 43 6.57 -3.62 1.03
CA ILE A 43 5.96 -2.74 2.02
C ILE A 43 6.93 -2.73 3.20
N GLY A 44 7.59 -1.58 3.41
CA GLY A 44 8.71 -1.46 4.35
C GLY A 44 10.01 -2.13 3.83
N GLY A 45 10.98 -2.29 4.73
CA GLY A 45 12.31 -2.81 4.39
C GLY A 45 13.25 -1.74 3.81
N PRO A 46 14.40 -2.16 3.24
CA PRO A 46 15.34 -1.26 2.60
C PRO A 46 14.68 -0.48 1.46
N VAL A 47 14.86 0.84 1.44
CA VAL A 47 14.35 1.69 0.36
C VAL A 47 15.46 2.02 -0.63
N ARG A 48 15.08 2.15 -1.91
CA ARG A 48 15.96 2.69 -2.95
C ARG A 48 15.92 4.22 -2.90
N TRP A 49 16.82 4.81 -2.12
CA TRP A 49 16.95 6.27 -1.97
C TRP A 49 18.28 6.77 -2.57
N PRO A 50 18.31 7.92 -3.27
CA PRO A 50 19.56 8.51 -3.77
C PRO A 50 20.53 8.84 -2.63
N ALA A 51 21.81 8.47 -2.78
CA ALA A 51 22.79 8.62 -1.71
C ALA A 51 23.18 10.08 -1.42
N ASP A 52 22.97 10.97 -2.40
CA ASP A 52 23.27 12.39 -2.37
C ASP A 52 22.08 13.24 -1.88
N GLU A 53 20.93 12.64 -1.61
CA GLU A 53 19.75 13.33 -1.11
C GLU A 53 19.59 13.14 0.41
N PRO A 54 19.26 14.20 1.17
CA PRO A 54 18.93 14.05 2.58
C PRO A 54 17.70 13.16 2.74
N TRP A 55 17.61 12.46 3.87
CA TRP A 55 16.42 11.70 4.20
C TRP A 55 15.22 12.64 4.36
N PRO A 56 14.02 12.28 3.85
CA PRO A 56 12.86 13.15 3.93
C PRO A 56 12.43 13.33 5.38
N THR A 57 12.20 14.58 5.77
CA THR A 57 11.63 14.97 7.06
C THR A 57 10.25 15.57 6.85
N CYS A 58 9.40 15.47 7.87
CA CYS A 58 8.09 16.12 7.83
C CYS A 58 8.25 17.59 8.23
N ASP A 59 7.82 18.50 7.35
CA ASP A 59 7.92 19.96 7.57
C ASP A 59 6.75 20.53 8.40
N ARG A 60 5.88 19.67 8.95
CA ARG A 60 4.75 20.09 9.78
C ARG A 60 5.18 20.19 11.24
N GLU A 61 4.47 21.02 12.00
CA GLU A 61 4.63 21.07 13.45
C GLU A 61 4.23 19.71 14.05
N HIS A 62 5.03 19.26 15.02
CA HIS A 62 4.76 18.05 15.80
C HIS A 62 4.77 18.45 17.27
N ASP A 63 3.73 18.04 18.00
CA ASP A 63 3.76 18.11 19.46
C ASP A 63 4.77 17.07 19.98
N ASP A 64 5.51 17.43 21.03
CA ASP A 64 6.48 16.56 21.71
C ASP A 64 5.79 15.42 22.51
#